data_AF-A0A955ACD4-F1
#
_entry.id   AF-A0A955ACD4-F1
#
_cell.length_a   1.000
_cell.length_b   1.000
_cell.length_c   1.000
_cell.angle_alpha   90.00
_cell.angle_beta   90.00
_cell.angle_gamma   90.00
#
_symmetry.space_group_name_H-M   'P 1'
#
loop_
_entity.id
_entity.type
_entity.pdbx_description
1 polymer ?
#
loop_
_entity_poly.entity_id
_entity_poly.type
_entity_poly.pdbx_seq_one_letter_code
_entity_poly.pdbx_strand_id
1 'polypeptide(L)' 'AEGLERFAEVTSVVLPKVTLRCARADVPKMLAAILQHYQVDDVAVEDPPLEDVIADLYQKPN' A
#
# COMPACT_ATOMS: atom_id res chain seq x y z
N ALA A 1 11.78 -6.29 -5.35
CA ALA A 1 10.47 -6.31 -4.67
C ALA A 1 9.48 -7.24 -5.40
N GLU A 2 9.97 -8.28 -6.09
CA GLU A 2 9.12 -9.18 -6.88
C GLU A 2 8.19 -9.98 -5.96
N GLY A 3 6.90 -9.97 -6.28
CA GLY A 3 5.87 -10.71 -5.56
C GLY A 3 5.13 -9.90 -4.50
N LEU A 4 5.47 -8.63 -4.26
CA LEU A 4 4.64 -7.77 -3.41
C LEU A 4 3.39 -7.24 -4.17
N GLU A 5 3.44 -7.22 -5.51
CA GLU A 5 2.33 -6.80 -6.37
C GLU A 5 1.08 -7.69 -6.22
N ARG A 6 1.22 -8.90 -5.67
CA ARG A 6 0.09 -9.82 -5.43
C ARG A 6 -0.78 -9.42 -4.23
N PHE A 7 -0.24 -8.61 -3.32
CA PHE A 7 -0.94 -8.22 -2.09
C PHE A 7 -1.71 -6.91 -2.27
N ALA A 8 -1.17 -6.00 -3.09
CA ALA A 8 -1.68 -4.64 -3.27
C ALA A 8 -0.96 -3.95 -4.44
N GLU A 9 -1.46 -2.78 -4.82
CA GLU A 9 -0.80 -1.92 -5.79
C GLU A 9 0.52 -1.40 -5.21
N VAL A 10 1.64 -1.62 -5.90
CA VAL A 10 2.94 -1.08 -5.49
C VAL A 10 3.07 0.35 -6.01
N THR A 11 3.11 1.33 -5.11
CA THR A 11 3.19 2.75 -5.47
C THR A 11 4.62 3.29 -5.42
N SER A 12 5.51 2.67 -4.65
CA SER A 12 6.92 3.06 -4.57
C SER A 12 7.81 1.90 -4.11
N VAL A 13 9.00 1.80 -4.70
CA VAL A 13 10.03 0.82 -4.33
C VAL A 13 11.36 1.54 -4.13
N VAL A 14 11.71 1.80 -2.88
CA VAL A 14 12.99 2.43 -2.48
C VAL A 14 13.60 1.57 -1.37
N LEU A 15 14.34 0.54 -1.78
CA LEU A 15 14.85 -0.48 -0.85
C LEU A 15 15.65 0.14 0.31
N PRO A 16 15.43 -0.32 1.56
CA PRO A 16 14.62 -1.47 1.94
C PRO A 16 13.11 -1.21 2.09
N LYS A 17 12.62 0.00 1.80
CA LYS A 17 11.21 0.40 1.95
C LYS A 17 10.39 0.14 0.67
N VAL A 18 9.20 -0.43 0.83
CA VAL A 18 8.21 -0.57 -0.24
C VAL A 18 6.89 0.01 0.24
N THR A 19 6.22 0.80 -0.59
CA THR A 19 4.90 1.36 -0.30
C THR A 19 3.84 0.64 -1.13
N LEU A 20 2.82 0.15 -0.44
CA LEU A 20 1.68 -0.55 -1.00
C LEU A 20 0.41 0.27 -0.79
N ARG A 21 -0.48 0.28 -1.78
CA ARG A 21 -1.81 0.91 -1.71
C ARG A 21 -2.89 -0.16 -1.87
N CYS A 22 -3.81 -0.20 -0.91
CA CYS A 22 -4.96 -1.09 -0.92
C CYS A 22 -6.19 -0.39 -0.32
N ALA A 23 -7.35 -1.01 -0.43
CA ALA A 23 -8.54 -0.52 0.25
C ALA A 23 -8.35 -0.66 1.78
N ARG A 24 -8.84 0.32 2.54
CA ARG A 24 -8.73 0.32 4.01
C ARG A 24 -9.24 -0.97 4.66
N ALA A 25 -10.29 -1.57 4.09
CA ALA A 25 -10.85 -2.84 4.57
C ALA A 25 -9.91 -4.04 4.38
N ASP A 26 -8.99 -3.98 3.41
CA ASP A 26 -8.08 -5.08 3.08
C ASP A 26 -6.79 -5.05 3.90
N VAL A 27 -6.48 -3.92 4.56
CA VAL A 27 -5.24 -3.72 5.34
C VAL A 27 -4.96 -4.88 6.31
N PRO A 28 -5.90 -5.35 7.16
CA PRO A 28 -5.60 -6.41 8.11
C PRO A 28 -5.24 -7.74 7.44
N LYS A 29 -5.98 -8.10 6.38
CA LYS A 29 -5.74 -9.33 5.61
C LYS A 29 -4.39 -9.28 4.89
N MET A 30 -4.09 -8.13 4.27
CA MET A 30 -2.84 -7.91 3.54
C MET A 30 -1.63 -7.99 4.47
N LEU A 31 -1.66 -7.25 5.59
CA LEU A 31 -0.58 -7.25 6.57
C LEU A 31 -0.32 -8.64 7.14
N ALA A 32 -1.37 -9.40 7.48
CA ALA A 32 -1.21 -10.77 7.96
C ALA A 32 -0.47 -11.65 6.94
N ALA A 33 -0.83 -11.55 5.66
CA ALA A 33 -0.17 -12.32 4.59
C ALA A 33 1.29 -11.89 4.39
N ILE A 34 1.60 -10.59 4.45
CA ILE A 34 2.98 -10.10 4.32
C ILE A 34 3.83 -10.57 5.49
N LEU A 35 3.37 -10.39 6.73
CA LEU A 35 4.09 -10.79 7.93
C LEU A 35 4.27 -12.32 8.03
N GLN A 36 3.42 -13.10 7.36
CA GLN A 36 3.57 -14.56 7.28
C GLN A 36 4.67 -14.99 6.29
N HIS A 37 4.88 -14.23 5.21
CA HIS A 37 5.78 -14.62 4.12
C HIS A 37 7.13 -13.87 4.11
N TYR A 38 7.24 -12.75 4.83
CA TYR A 38 8.41 -11.89 4.83
C TYR A 38 8.81 -11.51 6.25
N GLN A 39 10.12 -11.38 6.48
CA GLN A 39 10.61 -10.69 7.67
C GLN A 39 10.45 -9.18 7.45
N VAL A 40 9.74 -8.53 8.36
CA VAL A 40 9.46 -7.09 8.32
C VAL A 40 10.09 -6.46 9.54
N ASP A 41 11.03 -5.56 9.33
CA ASP A 41 11.70 -4.83 10.41
C ASP A 41 10.79 -3.75 11.01
N ASP A 42 10.03 -3.05 10.16
CA ASP A 42 9.12 -2.00 10.56
C ASP A 42 7.93 -1.90 9.59
N VAL A 43 6.77 -1.49 10.10
CA VAL A 43 5.54 -1.32 9.33
C VAL A 43 4.71 -0.14 9.83
N ALA A 44 4.31 0.71 8.89
CA ALA A 44 3.37 1.80 9.13
C ALA A 44 2.15 1.63 8.22
N VAL A 45 0.97 1.90 8.77
CA VAL A 45 -0.27 2.05 8.01
C VAL A 45 -0.72 3.47 8.17
N GLU A 46 -0.82 4.17 7.05
CA GLU A 46 -1.25 5.56 6.99
C GLU A 46 -2.38 5.68 5.99
N ASP A 47 -3.40 6.46 6.33
CA ASP A 47 -4.39 6.89 5.34
C ASP A 47 -3.73 7.95 4.44
N PRO A 48 -4.05 7.99 3.13
CA PRO A 48 -3.54 9.03 2.25
C PRO A 48 -3.97 10.41 2.74
N PRO A 49 -3.14 11.45 2.53
CA PRO A 49 -3.49 12.79 2.92
C PRO A 49 -4.70 13.27 2.11
N LEU A 50 -5.49 14.18 2.68
CA LEU A 50 -6.76 14.59 2.09
C LEU A 50 -6.57 15.20 0.69
N GLU A 51 -5.47 15.90 0.47
CA GLU A 51 -5.12 16.53 -0.80
C GLU A 51 -4.96 15.49 -1.92
N ASP A 52 -4.34 14.35 -1.62
CA ASP A 52 -4.17 13.25 -2.57
C ASP A 52 -5.52 12.61 -2.91
N VAL A 53 -6.37 12.41 -1.90
CA VAL A 53 -7.74 11.88 -2.10
C VAL A 53 -8.56 12.82 -2.98
N ILE A 54 -8.44 14.13 -2.77
CA ILE A 54 -9.09 15.16 -3.58
C ILE A 54 -8.55 15.10 -5.02
N ALA A 55 -7.23 15.04 -5.20
CA ALA A 55 -6.62 14.97 -6.51
C ALA A 55 -7.13 13.75 -7.32
N ASP A 56 -7.24 12.58 -6.69
CA ASP A 56 -7.76 11.35 -7.31
C ASP A 56 -9.23 11.48 -7.76
N LEU A 57 -10.05 12.26 -7.05
CA LEU A 57 -11.45 12.50 -7.42
C LEU A 57 -11.58 13.41 -8.65
N TYR A 58 -10.71 14.43 -8.76
CA TYR A 58 -10.75 15.39 -9.87
C TYR A 58 -9.96 14.96 -11.12
N GLN A 59 -9.05 13.98 -10.99
CA GLN A 59 -8.29 13.44 -12.12
C GLN A 59 -9.05 12.40 -12.95
N LYS A 60 -10.19 11.88 -12.46
CA LYS A 60 -11.06 11.00 -13.26
C LYS A 60 -11.96 11.86 -14.15
N PRO A 61 -11.74 11.95 -15.48
CA PRO A 61 -12.72 12.56 -16.37
C PRO A 61 -14.00 11.74 -16.30
N ASN A 62 -15.12 12.45 -16.15
CA ASN A 62 -16.47 11.88 -16.22
C ASN A 62 -16.77 11.35 -17.62
#